data_AF-A0A952R8Z0-F1
#
_entry.id   AF-A0A952R8Z0-F1
#
_cell.length_a   1.000
_cell.length_b   1.000
_cell.length_c   1.000
_cell.angle_alpha   90.00
_cell.angle_beta   90.00
_cell.angle_gamma   90.00
#
_symmetry.space_group_name_H-M   'P 1'
#
loop_
_entity.id
_entity.type
_entity.pdbx_description
1 polymer ?
#
loop_
_entity_poly.entity_id
_entity_poly.type
_entity_poly.pdbx_seq_one_letter_code
_entity_poly.pdbx_strand_id
1 'polypeptide(L)'
;MNPSDAVRDATLVYRDHHFPQAGEASGVGALEDDIRHLGVNELIMYLQNRLSSIDSQIDGIIKKQQNMEAIRQKLNEINKEMARLSTEHNKTYTDNDFAKRINELIDQIEALDPNLAAQLRDGLSQYHHILAMPDDGKPVVAGKPGDNVYWGHEIAKSTDYINVIAKQLESSAQMDMIKLQSMSSARATAIQMSTNLLSAFTEGMKSTVGNIGR
;
A
#
# COMPACT_ATOMS: atom_id res chain seq x y z
N MET A 1 -17.89 -48.40 23.37
CA MET A 1 -18.59 -47.15 23.75
C MET A 1 -18.55 -46.22 22.56
N ASN A 2 -19.73 -45.83 22.09
CA ASN A 2 -20.02 -45.25 20.78
C ASN A 2 -19.80 -43.72 20.81
N PRO A 3 -19.26 -43.09 19.76
CA PRO A 3 -19.09 -41.62 19.70
C PRO A 3 -20.38 -40.90 19.26
N SER A 4 -21.52 -41.25 19.85
CA SER A 4 -22.86 -40.73 19.48
C SER A 4 -23.47 -39.77 20.51
N ASP A 5 -22.78 -39.46 21.61
CA ASP A 5 -23.37 -38.75 22.76
C ASP A 5 -22.86 -37.32 22.96
N ALA A 6 -22.18 -36.73 21.96
CA ALA A 6 -21.69 -35.34 22.03
C ALA A 6 -22.49 -34.34 21.16
N VAL A 7 -23.67 -34.71 20.69
CA VAL A 7 -24.53 -33.84 19.86
C VAL A 7 -25.94 -33.83 20.44
N ARG A 8 -26.15 -33.16 21.58
CA ARG A 8 -27.50 -32.91 22.14
C ARG A 8 -27.47 -32.05 23.42
N ASP A 9 -26.92 -30.84 23.38
CA ASP A 9 -27.32 -29.83 24.40
C ASP A 9 -27.03 -28.38 24.03
N ALA A 10 -27.75 -27.83 23.05
CA ALA A 10 -27.87 -26.39 22.89
C ALA A 10 -29.04 -26.05 21.96
N THR A 11 -30.27 -26.34 22.37
CA THR A 11 -31.41 -25.67 21.75
C THR A 11 -32.59 -25.57 22.72
N LEU A 12 -33.07 -24.32 22.85
CA LEU A 12 -34.29 -23.84 23.53
C LEU A 12 -34.15 -23.71 25.06
N VAL A 13 -34.38 -22.54 25.67
CA VAL A 13 -35.68 -21.86 25.71
C VAL A 13 -35.52 -20.37 26.12
N TYR A 14 -36.02 -19.47 25.26
CA TYR A 14 -36.71 -18.19 25.52
C TYR A 14 -35.95 -17.00 26.15
N ARG A 15 -36.28 -15.71 25.92
CA ARG A 15 -37.14 -14.95 24.99
C ARG A 15 -37.06 -13.48 25.49
N ASP A 16 -37.33 -12.54 24.59
CA ASP A 16 -37.57 -11.10 24.83
C ASP A 16 -36.38 -10.19 25.12
N HIS A 17 -35.78 -9.67 24.04
CA HIS A 17 -35.74 -8.22 23.88
C HIS A 17 -36.09 -7.86 22.43
N HIS A 18 -37.20 -7.14 22.28
CA HIS A 18 -37.60 -6.40 21.10
C HIS A 18 -36.43 -5.60 20.52
N PHE A 19 -36.04 -5.87 19.28
CA PHE A 19 -35.46 -4.85 18.40
C PHE A 19 -36.17 -4.94 17.03
N PRO A 20 -36.51 -3.80 16.42
CA PRO A 20 -37.62 -3.70 15.48
C PRO A 20 -37.24 -4.15 14.07
N GLN A 21 -38.21 -4.72 13.34
CA GLN A 21 -38.17 -4.83 11.88
C GLN A 21 -38.56 -3.50 11.22
N ALA A 22 -37.94 -3.29 10.05
CA ALA A 22 -38.37 -2.46 8.93
C ALA A 22 -38.44 -0.94 9.15
N GLY A 23 -37.50 -0.25 8.52
CA GLY A 23 -37.60 1.19 8.26
C GLY A 23 -36.28 1.76 7.77
N GLU A 24 -36.34 2.48 6.66
CA GLU A 24 -35.33 3.45 6.23
C GLU A 24 -34.14 2.91 5.40
N ALA A 25 -34.49 2.56 4.16
CA ALA A 25 -33.74 3.09 3.04
C ALA A 25 -33.70 4.63 3.13
N SER A 26 -32.75 5.20 3.88
CA SER A 26 -32.59 6.66 4.00
C SER A 26 -31.13 7.11 4.13
N GLY A 27 -30.20 6.36 3.52
CA GLY A 27 -28.78 6.75 3.47
C GLY A 27 -28.42 7.64 2.28
N VAL A 28 -29.21 7.60 1.20
CA VAL A 28 -28.97 8.40 -0.02
C VAL A 28 -29.89 9.63 -0.08
N GLY A 29 -31.12 9.52 0.43
CA GLY A 29 -32.07 10.64 0.49
C GLY A 29 -31.71 11.72 1.51
N ALA A 30 -31.11 11.35 2.65
CA ALA A 30 -30.70 12.30 3.68
C ALA A 30 -29.52 13.21 3.25
N LEU A 31 -28.65 12.73 2.35
CA LEU A 31 -27.58 13.53 1.75
C LEU A 31 -28.10 14.44 0.62
N GLU A 32 -29.14 14.02 -0.12
CA GLU A 32 -29.74 14.83 -1.18
C GLU A 32 -30.58 16.00 -0.66
N ASP A 33 -31.25 15.85 0.48
CA ASP A 33 -31.98 16.97 1.13
C ASP A 33 -31.05 17.94 1.87
N ASP A 34 -29.91 17.48 2.41
CA ASP A 34 -28.92 18.38 3.04
C ASP A 34 -28.22 19.28 1.99
N ILE A 35 -27.98 18.78 0.78
CA ILE A 35 -27.39 19.57 -0.31
C ILE A 35 -28.34 20.67 -0.80
N ARG A 36 -29.66 20.49 -0.66
CA ARG A 36 -30.68 21.46 -1.08
C ARG A 36 -30.84 22.64 -0.11
N HIS A 37 -30.21 22.58 1.07
CA HIS A 37 -30.30 23.62 2.09
C HIS A 37 -28.96 24.28 2.42
N LEU A 38 -27.86 23.81 1.83
CA LEU A 38 -26.57 24.50 1.87
C LEU A 38 -26.68 25.77 1.01
N GLY A 39 -26.59 26.92 1.66
CA GLY A 39 -26.35 28.16 0.94
C GLY A 39 -25.05 28.06 0.12
N VAL A 40 -24.89 28.99 -0.82
CA VAL A 40 -23.71 29.00 -1.72
C VAL A 40 -22.40 29.01 -0.93
N ASN A 41 -22.36 29.64 0.23
CA ASN A 41 -21.20 29.66 1.11
C ASN A 41 -20.89 28.27 1.70
N GLU A 42 -21.91 27.54 2.15
CA GLU A 42 -21.73 26.20 2.68
C GLU A 42 -21.34 25.20 1.58
N LEU A 43 -21.84 25.38 0.35
CA LEU A 43 -21.45 24.57 -0.81
C LEU A 43 -19.99 24.84 -1.23
N ILE A 44 -19.56 26.11 -1.22
CA ILE A 44 -18.16 26.50 -1.46
C ILE A 44 -17.25 25.95 -0.36
N MET A 45 -17.65 26.04 0.90
CA MET A 45 -16.90 25.50 2.03
C MET A 45 -16.77 23.97 1.95
N TYR A 46 -17.84 23.27 1.56
CA TYR A 46 -17.82 21.84 1.29
C TYR A 46 -16.83 21.48 0.16
N LEU A 47 -16.88 22.19 -0.97
CA LEU A 47 -15.97 21.97 -2.10
C LEU A 47 -14.50 22.24 -1.72
N GLN A 48 -14.24 23.28 -0.94
CA GLN A 48 -12.91 23.61 -0.43
C GLN A 48 -12.37 22.49 0.48
N ASN A 49 -13.18 22.02 1.44
CA ASN A 49 -12.80 20.91 2.33
C ASN A 49 -12.57 19.61 1.54
N ARG A 50 -13.41 19.34 0.54
CA ARG A 50 -13.26 18.17 -0.32
C ARG A 50 -11.99 18.25 -1.17
N LEU A 51 -11.69 19.40 -1.76
CA LEU A 51 -10.47 19.63 -2.53
C LEU A 51 -9.22 19.48 -1.66
N SER A 52 -9.22 20.06 -0.46
CA SER A 52 -8.10 19.92 0.49
C SER A 52 -7.88 18.45 0.89
N SER A 53 -8.96 17.70 1.13
CA SER A 53 -8.86 16.27 1.41
C SER A 53 -8.32 15.47 0.22
N ILE A 54 -8.76 15.78 -1.00
CA ILE A 54 -8.26 15.13 -2.23
C ILE A 54 -6.78 15.46 -2.43
N ASP A 55 -6.36 16.72 -2.22
CA ASP A 55 -4.98 17.15 -2.37
C ASP A 55 -4.06 16.43 -1.36
N SER A 56 -4.47 16.35 -0.09
CA SER A 56 -3.71 15.60 0.92
C SER A 56 -3.53 14.12 0.56
N GLN A 57 -4.59 13.49 0.01
CA GLN A 57 -4.52 12.10 -0.43
C GLN A 57 -3.64 11.95 -1.70
N ILE A 58 -3.67 12.91 -2.63
CA ILE A 58 -2.79 12.95 -3.82
C ILE A 58 -1.33 13.03 -3.38
N ASP A 59 -1.00 13.95 -2.48
CA ASP A 59 0.35 14.12 -1.95
C ASP A 59 0.85 12.85 -1.26
N GLY A 60 -0.02 12.19 -0.50
CA GLY A 60 0.26 10.89 0.12
C GLY A 60 0.62 9.82 -0.90
N ILE A 61 -0.16 9.69 -1.97
CA ILE A 61 0.09 8.72 -3.05
C ILE A 61 1.38 9.05 -3.80
N ILE A 62 1.65 10.32 -4.09
CA ILE A 62 2.87 10.75 -4.79
C ILE A 62 4.11 10.39 -3.96
N LYS A 63 4.11 10.68 -2.66
CA LYS A 63 5.21 10.28 -1.77
C LYS A 63 5.41 8.77 -1.76
N LYS A 64 4.31 8.01 -1.70
CA LYS A 64 4.37 6.54 -1.76
C LYS A 64 4.97 6.06 -3.09
N GLN A 65 4.63 6.66 -4.23
CA GLN A 65 5.20 6.35 -5.55
C GLN A 65 6.71 6.63 -5.61
N GLN A 66 7.15 7.76 -5.04
CA GLN A 66 8.58 8.09 -4.96
C GLN A 66 9.36 7.05 -4.14
N ASN A 67 8.81 6.65 -2.99
CA ASN A 67 9.40 5.60 -2.16
C ASN A 67 9.43 4.26 -2.91
N MET A 68 8.34 3.89 -3.58
CA MET A 68 8.28 2.65 -4.36
C MET A 68 9.32 2.61 -5.47
N GLU A 69 9.54 3.72 -6.19
CA GLU A 69 10.56 3.78 -7.24
C GLU A 69 11.99 3.65 -6.66
N ALA A 70 12.27 4.32 -5.54
CA ALA A 70 13.54 4.15 -4.83
C ALA A 70 13.75 2.70 -4.37
N ILE A 71 12.72 2.05 -3.84
CA ILE A 71 12.76 0.63 -3.47
C ILE A 71 13.02 -0.26 -4.71
N ARG A 72 12.34 -0.01 -5.85
CA ARG A 72 12.57 -0.77 -7.09
C ARG A 72 14.03 -0.68 -7.55
N GLN A 73 14.63 0.50 -7.46
CA GLN A 73 16.05 0.67 -7.78
C GLN A 73 16.93 -0.19 -6.88
N LYS A 74 16.65 -0.25 -5.58
CA LYS A 74 17.38 -1.10 -4.63
C LYS A 74 17.18 -2.59 -4.90
N LEU A 75 15.95 -3.04 -5.19
CA LEU A 75 15.70 -4.44 -5.58
C LEU A 75 16.46 -4.81 -6.87
N ASN A 76 16.55 -3.89 -7.84
CA ASN A 76 17.35 -4.08 -9.05
C ASN A 76 18.85 -4.15 -8.76
N GLU A 77 19.36 -3.34 -7.83
CA GLU A 77 20.75 -3.44 -7.35
C GLU A 77 21.01 -4.80 -6.71
N ILE A 78 20.11 -5.29 -5.85
CA ILE A 78 20.22 -6.63 -5.25
C ILE A 78 20.24 -7.70 -6.35
N ASN A 79 19.34 -7.64 -7.33
CA ASN A 79 19.31 -8.58 -8.45
C ASN A 79 20.60 -8.55 -9.30
N LYS A 80 21.23 -7.38 -9.48
CA LYS A 80 22.53 -7.27 -10.18
C LYS A 80 23.64 -7.96 -9.39
N GLU A 81 23.65 -7.77 -8.08
CA GLU A 81 24.58 -8.48 -7.19
C GLU A 81 24.33 -10.00 -7.30
N MET A 82 23.08 -10.47 -7.23
CA MET A 82 22.73 -11.88 -7.41
C MET A 82 23.23 -12.45 -8.75
N ALA A 83 23.04 -11.68 -9.84
CA ALA A 83 23.50 -12.07 -11.16
C ALA A 83 25.04 -12.16 -11.21
N ARG A 84 25.76 -11.23 -10.57
CA ARG A 84 27.23 -11.27 -10.46
C ARG A 84 27.69 -12.56 -9.79
N LEU A 85 27.11 -12.90 -8.65
CA LEU A 85 27.37 -14.19 -7.98
C LEU A 85 27.09 -15.39 -8.88
N SER A 86 25.96 -15.38 -9.59
CA SER A 86 25.59 -16.47 -10.49
C SER A 86 26.50 -16.57 -11.72
N THR A 87 27.28 -15.56 -12.09
CA THR A 87 28.25 -15.66 -13.19
C THR A 87 29.63 -16.12 -12.73
N GLU A 88 29.90 -16.03 -11.44
CA GLU A 88 31.20 -16.29 -10.83
C GLU A 88 31.22 -17.59 -10.01
N HIS A 89 30.38 -18.60 -10.38
CA HIS A 89 30.07 -19.89 -9.73
C HIS A 89 31.22 -20.69 -9.06
N ASN A 90 32.49 -20.33 -9.26
CA ASN A 90 33.67 -21.02 -8.74
C ASN A 90 34.63 -20.12 -7.95
N LYS A 91 34.28 -18.86 -7.67
CA LYS A 91 35.07 -18.04 -6.75
C LYS A 91 34.58 -18.29 -5.34
N THR A 92 35.48 -18.80 -4.49
CA THR A 92 35.32 -18.72 -3.05
C THR A 92 35.29 -17.24 -2.68
N TYR A 93 34.12 -16.72 -2.33
CA TYR A 93 34.01 -15.37 -1.80
C TYR A 93 34.47 -15.42 -0.35
N THR A 94 35.78 -15.31 -0.14
CA THR A 94 36.37 -15.31 1.20
C THR A 94 35.88 -14.15 2.07
N ASP A 95 35.34 -13.09 1.46
CA ASP A 95 34.76 -11.95 2.16
C ASP A 95 33.25 -11.88 2.02
N ASN A 96 32.60 -11.68 3.18
CA ASN A 96 31.18 -11.38 3.36
C ASN A 96 30.71 -10.08 2.67
N ASP A 97 31.49 -9.50 1.76
CA ASP A 97 31.21 -8.24 1.07
C ASP A 97 29.89 -8.28 0.30
N PHE A 98 29.54 -9.44 -0.25
CA PHE A 98 28.27 -9.64 -0.93
C PHE A 98 27.07 -9.56 0.03
N ALA A 99 27.08 -10.39 1.08
CA ALA A 99 26.00 -10.42 2.06
C ALA A 99 25.88 -9.08 2.78
N LYS A 100 27.01 -8.43 3.06
CA LYS A 100 27.07 -7.08 3.58
C LYS A 100 26.43 -6.07 2.63
N ARG A 101 26.74 -6.15 1.33
CA ARG A 101 26.12 -5.26 0.32
C ARG A 101 24.62 -5.46 0.21
N ILE A 102 24.12 -6.70 0.26
CA ILE A 102 22.68 -6.97 0.30
C ILE A 102 22.07 -6.37 1.57
N ASN A 103 22.67 -6.60 2.73
CA ASN A 103 22.19 -6.03 3.99
C ASN A 103 22.17 -4.49 3.94
N GLU A 104 23.21 -3.84 3.41
CA GLU A 104 23.24 -2.38 3.20
C GLU A 104 22.11 -1.88 2.29
N LEU A 105 21.73 -2.66 1.27
CA LEU A 105 20.61 -2.33 0.38
C LEU A 105 19.26 -2.54 1.07
N ILE A 106 19.15 -3.58 1.91
CA ILE A 106 17.97 -3.82 2.74
C ILE A 106 17.82 -2.72 3.81
N ASP A 107 18.89 -2.25 4.43
CA ASP A 107 18.88 -1.14 5.39
C ASP A 107 18.40 0.17 4.72
N GLN A 108 18.79 0.39 3.46
CA GLN A 108 18.27 1.50 2.66
C GLN A 108 16.77 1.34 2.34
N ILE A 109 16.29 0.11 2.14
CA ILE A 109 14.86 -0.17 1.99
C ILE A 109 14.14 0.03 3.33
N GLU A 110 14.75 -0.30 4.47
CA GLU A 110 14.16 -0.13 5.82
C GLU A 110 13.86 1.33 6.12
N ALA A 111 14.70 2.26 5.66
CA ALA A 111 14.46 3.69 5.77
C ALA A 111 13.22 4.16 4.98
N LEU A 112 12.77 3.42 3.97
CA LEU A 112 11.63 3.76 3.11
C LEU A 112 10.36 2.96 3.45
N ASP A 113 10.53 1.68 3.76
CA ASP A 113 9.48 0.73 4.14
C ASP A 113 10.07 -0.34 5.09
N PRO A 114 9.92 -0.15 6.41
CA PRO A 114 10.42 -1.09 7.42
C PRO A 114 9.80 -2.49 7.31
N ASN A 115 8.53 -2.58 6.88
CA ASN A 115 7.83 -3.85 6.78
C ASN A 115 8.39 -4.66 5.61
N LEU A 116 8.62 -4.01 4.48
CA LEU A 116 9.23 -4.65 3.32
C LEU A 116 10.66 -5.10 3.61
N ALA A 117 11.44 -4.29 4.33
CA ALA A 117 12.78 -4.67 4.74
C ALA A 117 12.77 -5.88 5.67
N ALA A 118 11.86 -5.93 6.65
CA ALA A 118 11.68 -7.09 7.51
C ALA A 118 11.30 -8.35 6.70
N GLN A 119 10.35 -8.24 5.76
CA GLN A 119 9.99 -9.34 4.87
C GLN A 119 11.19 -9.83 4.04
N LEU A 120 11.99 -8.92 3.50
CA LEU A 120 13.21 -9.25 2.75
C LEU A 120 14.23 -9.97 3.63
N ARG A 121 14.48 -9.48 4.86
CA ARG A 121 15.40 -10.13 5.81
C ARG A 121 14.91 -11.52 6.17
N ASP A 122 13.64 -11.64 6.58
CA ASP A 122 13.04 -12.91 6.99
C ASP A 122 13.08 -13.91 5.83
N GLY A 123 12.64 -13.51 4.63
CA GLY A 123 12.61 -14.38 3.46
C GLY A 123 13.99 -14.79 2.97
N LEU A 124 14.97 -13.89 2.98
CA LEU A 124 16.33 -14.20 2.57
C LEU A 124 17.13 -14.96 3.65
N SER A 125 16.69 -14.92 4.91
CA SER A 125 17.25 -15.71 6.01
C SER A 125 16.71 -17.13 6.11
N GLN A 126 15.65 -17.48 5.36
CA GLN A 126 15.10 -18.83 5.34
C GLN A 126 16.07 -19.84 4.74
N TYR A 127 16.03 -21.08 5.23
CA TYR A 127 16.85 -22.19 4.75
C TYR A 127 16.83 -22.26 3.20
N HIS A 128 18.01 -22.38 2.57
CA HIS A 128 18.24 -22.32 1.12
C HIS A 128 18.19 -20.94 0.45
N HIS A 129 18.21 -19.86 1.21
CA HIS A 129 18.44 -18.51 0.69
C HIS A 129 19.82 -17.98 1.11
N ILE A 130 20.29 -16.95 0.39
CA ILE A 130 21.68 -16.48 0.50
C ILE A 130 22.01 -15.84 1.87
N LEU A 131 21.02 -15.30 2.59
CA LEU A 131 21.24 -14.76 3.93
C LEU A 131 20.88 -15.76 5.03
N ALA A 132 20.64 -17.03 4.68
CA ALA A 132 20.41 -18.06 5.67
C ALA A 132 21.67 -18.21 6.53
N MET A 133 21.53 -17.89 7.81
CA MET A 133 22.47 -18.29 8.85
C MET A 133 21.90 -19.56 9.50
N PRO A 134 22.68 -20.63 9.75
CA PRO A 134 22.26 -21.75 10.55
C PRO A 134 22.09 -21.31 12.00
N ASP A 135 21.30 -22.07 12.75
CA ASP A 135 20.94 -21.82 14.16
C ASP A 135 22.14 -21.68 15.14
N ASP A 136 23.38 -21.90 14.69
CA ASP A 136 24.61 -21.77 15.49
C ASP A 136 25.40 -20.47 15.21
N GLY A 137 24.86 -19.54 14.42
CA GLY A 137 25.50 -18.26 14.10
C GLY A 137 26.71 -18.37 13.16
N LYS A 138 26.85 -19.50 12.45
CA LYS A 138 27.86 -19.70 11.40
C LYS A 138 27.22 -19.44 10.01
N PRO A 139 27.88 -19.61 8.86
CA PRO A 139 27.20 -19.59 7.56
C PRO A 139 26.51 -20.93 7.26
N VAL A 140 25.31 -20.93 6.63
CA VAL A 140 24.62 -22.17 6.20
C VAL A 140 25.46 -22.84 5.15
N VAL A 141 25.70 -24.12 5.34
CA VAL A 141 26.44 -24.91 4.38
C VAL A 141 25.62 -26.11 4.00
N ALA A 142 25.26 -26.18 2.73
CA ALA A 142 25.22 -27.48 2.08
C ALA A 142 26.69 -27.91 1.90
N GLY A 143 27.30 -28.53 2.91
CA GLY A 143 28.70 -28.96 2.84
C GLY A 143 29.43 -29.11 4.18
N LYS A 144 29.77 -28.01 4.87
CA LYS A 144 30.51 -27.92 6.15
C LYS A 144 30.52 -26.48 6.69
N PRO A 145 30.17 -26.20 7.96
CA PRO A 145 30.22 -24.85 8.56
C PRO A 145 31.54 -24.12 8.26
N GLY A 146 31.46 -22.99 7.54
CA GLY A 146 32.62 -22.14 7.20
C GLY A 146 32.98 -22.04 5.71
N ASP A 147 32.32 -22.76 4.82
CA ASP A 147 32.50 -22.57 3.38
C ASP A 147 31.61 -21.41 2.91
N ASN A 148 32.18 -20.22 2.71
CA ASN A 148 31.52 -19.05 2.07
C ASN A 148 31.26 -19.29 0.58
N VAL A 149 30.61 -20.41 0.25
CA VAL A 149 30.34 -20.86 -1.11
C VAL A 149 28.83 -20.85 -1.29
N TYR A 150 28.35 -19.83 -2.02
CA TYR A 150 26.95 -19.73 -2.41
C TYR A 150 26.66 -20.73 -3.52
N TRP A 151 25.66 -21.59 -3.33
CA TRP A 151 25.29 -22.57 -4.33
C TRP A 151 24.33 -21.94 -5.35
N GLY A 152 24.45 -22.34 -6.61
CA GLY A 152 23.60 -21.82 -7.69
C GLY A 152 22.10 -21.91 -7.43
N HIS A 153 21.66 -22.95 -6.72
CA HIS A 153 20.25 -23.12 -6.37
C HIS A 153 19.77 -22.14 -5.27
N GLU A 154 20.65 -21.70 -4.37
CA GLU A 154 20.34 -20.70 -3.34
C GLU A 154 20.26 -19.30 -3.96
N ILE A 155 21.14 -19.01 -4.92
CA ILE A 155 21.12 -17.78 -5.71
C ILE A 155 19.84 -17.72 -6.54
N ALA A 156 19.48 -18.82 -7.23
CA ALA A 156 18.25 -18.90 -8.01
C ALA A 156 17.00 -18.68 -7.14
N LYS A 157 16.88 -19.40 -6.01
CA LYS A 157 15.74 -19.22 -5.09
C LYS A 157 15.62 -17.81 -4.52
N SER A 158 16.74 -17.20 -4.14
CA SER A 158 16.76 -15.83 -3.61
C SER A 158 16.39 -14.81 -4.68
N THR A 159 16.86 -15.00 -5.91
CA THR A 159 16.50 -14.17 -7.06
C THR A 159 15.00 -14.29 -7.37
N ASP A 160 14.45 -15.50 -7.35
CA ASP A 160 13.02 -15.74 -7.54
C ASP A 160 12.18 -15.05 -6.46
N TYR A 161 12.61 -15.13 -5.19
CA TYR A 161 11.95 -14.46 -4.08
C TYR A 161 11.92 -12.93 -4.25
N ILE A 162 13.07 -12.32 -4.57
CA ILE A 162 13.17 -10.88 -4.85
C ILE A 162 12.27 -10.49 -6.03
N ASN A 163 12.22 -11.30 -7.08
CA ASN A 163 11.37 -11.05 -8.24
C ASN A 163 9.87 -11.14 -7.91
N VAL A 164 9.46 -12.02 -7.00
CA VAL A 164 8.08 -12.07 -6.51
C VAL A 164 7.73 -10.78 -5.78
N ILE A 165 8.61 -10.31 -4.88
CA ILE A 165 8.43 -9.04 -4.17
C ILE A 165 8.36 -7.86 -5.15
N ALA A 166 9.28 -7.80 -6.12
CA ALA A 166 9.30 -6.74 -7.13
C ALA A 166 7.99 -6.70 -7.94
N LYS A 167 7.43 -7.85 -8.30
CA LYS A 167 6.13 -7.95 -9.00
C LYS A 167 4.96 -7.51 -8.12
N GLN A 168 4.98 -7.85 -6.84
CA GLN A 168 3.95 -7.39 -5.88
C GLN A 168 3.99 -5.87 -5.72
N LEU A 169 5.20 -5.29 -5.61
CA LEU A 169 5.40 -3.85 -5.54
C LEU A 169 4.88 -3.15 -6.80
N GLU A 170 5.15 -3.71 -7.98
CA GLU A 170 4.64 -3.21 -9.26
C GLU A 170 3.11 -3.22 -9.31
N SER A 171 2.47 -4.32 -8.90
CA SER A 171 1.01 -4.41 -8.85
C SER A 171 0.40 -3.37 -7.90
N SER A 172 1.01 -3.17 -6.72
CA SER A 172 0.58 -2.12 -5.79
C SER A 172 0.75 -0.72 -6.39
N ALA A 173 1.89 -0.46 -7.06
CA ALA A 173 2.17 0.83 -7.69
C ALA A 173 1.16 1.14 -8.81
N GLN A 174 0.77 0.14 -9.60
CA GLN A 174 -0.27 0.27 -10.62
C GLN A 174 -1.62 0.64 -10.01
N MET A 175 -2.00 -0.02 -8.90
CA MET A 175 -3.26 0.28 -8.22
C MET A 175 -3.27 1.71 -7.66
N ASP A 176 -2.16 2.15 -7.07
CA ASP A 176 -2.03 3.51 -6.55
C ASP A 176 -2.04 4.56 -7.67
N MET A 177 -1.49 4.25 -8.85
CA MET A 177 -1.59 5.11 -10.02
C MET A 177 -3.03 5.24 -10.52
N ILE A 178 -3.80 4.15 -10.56
CA ILE A 178 -5.23 4.19 -10.93
C ILE A 178 -6.00 5.07 -9.95
N LYS A 179 -5.74 4.95 -8.64
CA LYS A 179 -6.32 5.83 -7.62
C LYS A 179 -5.94 7.28 -7.86
N LEU A 180 -4.67 7.57 -8.14
CA LEU A 180 -4.18 8.92 -8.44
C LEU A 180 -4.91 9.52 -9.65
N GLN A 181 -5.12 8.74 -10.72
CA GLN A 181 -5.86 9.19 -11.91
C GLN A 181 -7.32 9.49 -11.59
N SER A 182 -8.00 8.61 -10.86
CA SER A 182 -9.38 8.81 -10.41
C SER A 182 -9.51 10.08 -9.55
N MET A 183 -8.59 10.27 -8.62
CA MET A 183 -8.56 11.44 -7.73
C MET A 183 -8.25 12.73 -8.46
N SER A 184 -7.32 12.70 -9.42
CA SER A 184 -7.00 13.86 -10.26
C SER A 184 -8.21 14.28 -11.10
N SER A 185 -8.95 13.30 -11.65
CA SER A 185 -10.22 13.55 -12.33
C SER A 185 -11.25 14.17 -11.38
N ALA A 186 -11.44 13.60 -10.19
CA ALA A 186 -12.36 14.14 -9.18
C ALA A 186 -11.99 15.57 -8.76
N ARG A 187 -10.70 15.87 -8.62
CA ARG A 187 -10.17 17.21 -8.34
C ARG A 187 -10.52 18.19 -9.45
N ALA A 188 -10.26 17.82 -10.70
CA ALA A 188 -10.58 18.65 -11.86
C ALA A 188 -12.07 18.99 -11.94
N THR A 189 -12.94 17.99 -11.69
CA THR A 189 -14.39 18.20 -11.63
C THR A 189 -14.79 19.13 -10.49
N ALA A 190 -14.25 18.94 -9.28
CA ALA A 190 -14.55 19.80 -8.13
C ALA A 190 -14.09 21.26 -8.36
N ILE A 191 -12.95 21.48 -9.01
CA ILE A 191 -12.49 22.81 -9.43
C ILE A 191 -13.47 23.41 -10.44
N GLN A 192 -13.87 22.66 -11.47
CA GLN A 192 -14.80 23.15 -12.48
C GLN A 192 -16.16 23.53 -11.87
N MET A 193 -16.70 22.70 -10.96
CA MET A 193 -17.92 23.01 -10.22
C MET A 193 -17.76 24.28 -9.37
N SER A 194 -16.66 24.40 -8.64
CA SER A 194 -16.36 25.58 -7.83
C SER A 194 -16.31 26.86 -8.68
N THR A 195 -15.65 26.81 -9.84
CA THR A 195 -15.57 27.93 -10.79
C THR A 195 -16.95 28.30 -11.34
N ASN A 196 -17.77 27.31 -11.70
CA ASN A 196 -19.12 27.55 -12.20
C ASN A 196 -20.00 28.19 -11.13
N LEU A 197 -19.92 27.71 -9.88
CA LEU A 197 -20.66 28.26 -8.74
C LEU A 197 -20.23 29.69 -8.40
N LEU A 198 -18.93 29.96 -8.36
CA LEU A 198 -18.40 31.31 -8.15
C LEU A 198 -18.84 32.28 -9.26
N SER A 199 -18.85 31.81 -10.51
CA SER A 199 -19.31 32.62 -11.65
C SER A 199 -20.80 32.94 -11.54
N ALA A 200 -21.63 31.93 -11.28
CA ALA A 200 -23.07 32.10 -11.09
C ALA A 200 -23.39 33.00 -9.89
N PHE A 201 -22.64 32.87 -8.79
CA PHE A 201 -22.79 33.72 -7.62
C PHE A 201 -22.42 35.19 -7.91
N THR A 202 -21.32 35.42 -8.61
CA THR A 202 -20.87 36.78 -8.99
C THR A 202 -21.90 37.45 -9.90
N GLU A 203 -22.47 36.72 -10.85
CA GLU A 203 -23.53 37.21 -11.72
C GLU A 203 -24.83 37.49 -10.96
N GLY A 204 -25.21 36.61 -10.03
CA GLY A 204 -26.35 36.80 -9.12
C GLY A 204 -26.22 38.06 -8.28
N MET A 205 -25.07 38.27 -7.62
CA MET A 205 -24.81 39.50 -6.85
C MET A 205 -24.91 40.75 -7.71
N LYS A 206 -24.36 40.73 -8.92
CA LYS A 206 -24.42 41.88 -9.84
C LYS A 206 -25.86 42.22 -10.23
N SER A 207 -26.69 41.20 -10.45
CA SER A 207 -28.12 41.37 -10.72
C SER A 207 -28.87 41.98 -9.54
N THR A 208 -28.62 41.50 -8.31
CA THR A 208 -29.25 42.03 -7.10
C THR A 208 -28.85 43.49 -6.84
N VAL A 209 -27.57 43.83 -6.94
CA VAL A 209 -27.08 45.21 -6.79
C VAL A 209 -27.66 46.11 -7.88
N GLY A 210 -27.77 45.62 -9.12
CA GLY A 210 -28.38 46.36 -10.24
C GLY A 210 -29.87 46.68 -10.03
N ASN A 211 -30.60 45.85 -9.28
CA ASN A 211 -32.01 46.09 -8.95
C ASN A 211 -32.22 47.00 -7.73
N ILE A 212 -31.21 47.19 -6.87
CA ILE A 212 -31.27 48.09 -5.71
C ILE A 212 -30.89 49.53 -6.09
N GLY A 213 -30.09 49.71 -7.14
CA GLY A 213 -29.66 51.02 -7.63
C GLY A 213 -30.63 51.72 -8.59
N ARG A 214 -31.85 51.20 -8.77
CA ARG A 214 -32.94 51.78 -9.56
C ARG A 214 -34.09 52.18 -8.66
#